data_AF-A0A1H6WWS4-F1
#
_entry.id   AF-A0A1H6WWS4-F1
#
_cell.length_a   1.000
_cell.length_b   1.000
_cell.length_c   1.000
_cell.angle_alpha   90.00
_cell.angle_beta   90.00
_cell.angle_gamma   90.00
#
_symmetry.space_group_name_H-M   'P 1'
#
loop_
_entity.id
_entity.type
_entity.pdbx_description
1 polymer ?
#
loop_
_entity_poly.entity_id
_entity_poly.type
_entity_poly.pdbx_seq_one_letter_code
_entity_poly.pdbx_strand_id
1 'polypeptide(L)'
;MLAADALDWLRREAALLGRPLHLTNATVVTDHPELNTSLKAVFDSVADLDTEVFVTGSDSWTPTETMAREVDAIIAFPYPSVDLRREFWESQATELPEEVDSEVLAGTFRLTHGQLRAALSTARSLAGDKALTAEDIYAGCSAQSADGLGELAERIEPDSEWDEIQLRAETERKLQLVRTHITQQSTIYSDWGFAEGSSRGTGVVALFEGPSGTGKTMAAELLAGDVGMDLYRIDLSAVVSKYIGETEENLEEIFEAATNSNAILLFDEADAVFGGRTEVSDSTDRYANAEVNYLLQRIERYDGIVLLTTNYASQIDSAFQRRLDHTVSFKQPQQSTRTAIWTEIFPDDAPVGEVDYEFLSTFEFTGGQIKTIAHTAAVLAASEAQSNGTIEMRHLVGAIQLEFENSGRMVDPTEYEPYQHLLYTAGDGDADNTVDTPDPVDSSTSVAAEANAQRNSETADRSANEATESTDGSPEDVVRAFFDRLYAGDPAVHDLYHSRAVTDRVSRKELRRTKGVDHSIASEIERLQDDSSRVRLGFSHTRDGTKTQISAELRLDEGCWRLFDLQRGSTRTNT
;
A
#
# COMPACT_ATOMS: atom_id res chain seq x y z
N MET A 1 -7.68 29.03 9.12
CA MET A 1 -8.47 29.86 10.05
C MET A 1 -8.76 31.20 9.40
N LEU A 2 -10.02 31.48 9.05
CA LEU A 2 -10.45 32.86 8.80
C LEU A 2 -10.18 33.67 10.09
N ALA A 3 -9.44 34.77 9.99
CA ALA A 3 -9.29 35.66 11.14
C ALA A 3 -10.69 36.15 11.56
N ALA A 4 -10.95 36.26 12.87
CA ALA A 4 -12.28 36.47 13.43
C ALA A 4 -13.02 37.71 12.86
N ASP A 5 -12.29 38.68 12.28
CA ASP A 5 -12.83 39.93 11.72
C ASP A 5 -12.71 40.02 10.18
N ALA A 6 -12.17 38.99 9.52
CA ALA A 6 -11.87 39.05 8.08
C ALA A 6 -13.13 39.18 7.23
N LEU A 7 -14.20 38.46 7.57
CA LEU A 7 -15.49 38.51 6.88
C LEU A 7 -16.16 39.88 7.04
N ASP A 8 -16.07 40.48 8.23
CA ASP A 8 -16.64 41.81 8.49
C ASP A 8 -15.90 42.92 7.72
N TRP A 9 -14.58 42.82 7.60
CA TRP A 9 -13.80 43.75 6.77
C TRP A 9 -14.13 43.60 5.28
N LEU A 10 -14.23 42.37 4.81
CA LEU A 10 -14.55 42.05 3.43
C LEU A 10 -15.96 42.56 3.06
N ARG A 11 -16.94 42.34 3.95
CA ARG A 11 -18.31 42.87 3.83
C ARG A 11 -18.33 44.38 3.77
N ARG A 12 -17.60 45.05 4.67
CA ARG A 12 -17.53 46.52 4.72
C ARG A 12 -16.94 47.09 3.43
N GLU A 13 -15.84 46.54 2.94
CA GLU A 13 -15.21 46.99 1.69
C GLU A 13 -16.12 46.75 0.47
N ALA A 14 -16.75 45.58 0.38
CA ALA A 14 -17.69 45.28 -0.70
C ALA A 14 -18.88 46.25 -0.72
N ALA A 15 -19.45 46.57 0.44
CA ALA A 15 -20.54 47.54 0.58
C ALA A 15 -20.12 48.97 0.20
N LEU A 16 -18.90 49.39 0.55
CA LEU A 16 -18.39 50.73 0.25
C LEU A 16 -18.04 50.91 -1.23
N LEU A 17 -17.50 49.86 -1.86
CA LEU A 17 -17.03 49.91 -3.24
C LEU A 17 -18.08 49.48 -4.27
N GLY A 18 -19.15 48.81 -3.84
CA GLY A 18 -20.19 48.27 -4.73
C GLY A 18 -19.61 47.28 -5.75
N ARG A 19 -18.71 46.39 -5.29
CA ARG A 19 -18.00 45.42 -6.14
C ARG A 19 -18.43 43.99 -5.80
N PRO A 20 -18.50 43.10 -6.82
CA PRO A 20 -18.76 41.70 -6.59
C PRO A 20 -17.78 41.08 -5.60
N LEU A 21 -18.29 40.22 -4.73
CA LEU A 21 -17.52 39.45 -3.78
C LEU A 21 -17.20 38.08 -4.37
N HIS A 22 -15.94 37.64 -4.33
CA HIS A 22 -15.56 36.29 -4.73
C HIS A 22 -14.83 35.59 -3.59
N LEU A 23 -15.45 34.53 -3.07
CA LEU A 23 -14.90 33.66 -2.04
C LEU A 23 -14.34 32.41 -2.70
N THR A 24 -13.02 32.25 -2.64
CA THR A 24 -12.30 31.10 -3.19
C THR A 24 -12.01 30.04 -2.14
N ASN A 25 -11.87 28.79 -2.57
CA ASN A 25 -11.53 27.65 -1.73
C ASN A 25 -12.52 27.41 -0.58
N ALA A 26 -13.81 27.46 -0.92
CA ALA A 26 -14.92 27.27 0.00
C ALA A 26 -14.95 25.87 0.66
N THR A 27 -14.27 24.89 0.05
CA THR A 27 -14.18 23.50 0.54
C THR A 27 -13.61 23.38 1.95
N VAL A 28 -12.71 24.29 2.33
CA VAL A 28 -12.12 24.32 3.69
C VAL A 28 -13.19 24.46 4.79
N VAL A 29 -14.36 25.05 4.45
CA VAL A 29 -15.48 25.24 5.37
C VAL A 29 -16.40 24.01 5.40
N THR A 30 -16.39 23.17 4.37
CA THR A 30 -17.12 21.90 4.32
C THR A 30 -16.35 20.76 4.98
N ASP A 31 -15.02 20.70 4.82
CA ASP A 31 -14.18 19.58 5.29
C ASP A 31 -13.79 19.68 6.78
N HIS A 32 -13.99 20.84 7.38
CA HIS A 32 -13.64 21.10 8.77
C HIS A 32 -14.86 21.55 9.58
N PRO A 33 -15.79 20.63 9.93
CA PRO A 33 -16.93 20.93 10.78
C PRO A 33 -16.53 21.40 12.20
N GLU A 34 -15.26 21.27 12.58
CA GLU A 34 -14.68 21.84 13.81
C GLU A 34 -14.44 23.35 13.74
N LEU A 35 -14.35 23.92 12.54
CA LEU A 35 -14.49 25.36 12.36
C LEU A 35 -15.97 25.67 12.66
N ASN A 36 -16.26 26.43 13.71
CA ASN A 36 -17.63 26.89 14.07
C ASN A 36 -18.26 27.82 13.02
N THR A 37 -18.06 27.56 11.74
CA THR A 37 -18.44 28.37 10.60
C THR A 37 -18.83 27.41 9.49
N SER A 38 -20.09 27.46 9.07
CA SER A 38 -20.58 26.72 7.90
C SER A 38 -20.63 27.63 6.68
N LEU A 39 -20.71 27.06 5.47
CA LEU A 39 -20.94 27.86 4.26
C LEU A 39 -22.21 28.70 4.37
N LYS A 40 -23.25 28.16 5.02
CA LYS A 40 -24.45 28.91 5.39
C LYS A 40 -24.13 30.16 6.21
N ALA A 41 -23.34 30.03 7.29
CA ALA A 41 -22.97 31.17 8.12
C ALA A 41 -22.19 32.24 7.33
N VAL A 42 -21.35 31.82 6.37
CA VAL A 42 -20.64 32.73 5.47
C VAL A 42 -21.62 33.49 4.58
N PHE A 43 -22.55 32.82 3.91
CA PHE A 43 -23.58 33.45 3.08
C PHE A 43 -24.53 34.36 3.90
N ASP A 44 -24.95 33.92 5.08
CA ASP A 44 -25.81 34.70 5.98
C ASP A 44 -25.10 35.98 6.45
N SER A 45 -23.78 35.92 6.65
CA SER A 45 -22.99 37.10 7.04
C SER A 45 -22.89 38.18 5.96
N VAL A 46 -23.13 37.82 4.69
CA VAL A 46 -23.09 38.72 3.53
C VAL A 46 -24.47 38.89 2.87
N ALA A 47 -25.53 38.49 3.56
CA ALA A 47 -26.89 38.52 3.03
C ALA A 47 -27.41 39.94 2.74
N ASP A 48 -26.89 40.95 3.44
CA ASP A 48 -27.28 42.35 3.31
C ASP A 48 -26.53 43.14 2.22
N LEU A 49 -25.60 42.48 1.51
CA LEU A 49 -24.86 43.12 0.42
C LEU A 49 -25.69 43.16 -0.87
N ASP A 50 -25.90 44.34 -1.43
CA ASP A 50 -26.59 44.54 -2.72
C ASP A 50 -25.71 44.20 -3.96
N THR A 51 -24.58 43.49 -3.79
CA THR A 51 -23.65 43.11 -4.86
C THR A 51 -23.68 41.61 -5.12
N GLU A 52 -23.20 41.17 -6.29
CA GLU A 52 -23.06 39.75 -6.63
C GLU A 52 -22.03 39.06 -5.73
N VAL A 53 -22.34 37.82 -5.30
CA VAL A 53 -21.45 37.00 -4.48
C VAL A 53 -21.19 35.69 -5.22
N PHE A 54 -19.92 35.42 -5.52
CA PHE A 54 -19.45 34.19 -6.12
C PHE A 54 -18.72 33.37 -5.07
N VAL A 55 -19.02 32.07 -5.02
CA VAL A 55 -18.33 31.13 -4.15
C VAL A 55 -17.83 29.98 -5.01
N THR A 56 -16.54 29.68 -4.89
CA THR A 56 -15.90 28.60 -5.65
C THR A 56 -15.18 27.66 -4.69
N GLY A 57 -15.41 26.36 -4.86
CA GLY A 57 -14.73 25.27 -4.15
C GLY A 57 -14.50 24.10 -5.10
N SER A 58 -13.72 23.12 -4.65
CA SER A 58 -13.52 21.84 -5.34
C SER A 58 -14.75 20.93 -5.24
N ASP A 59 -15.52 21.08 -4.16
CA ASP A 59 -16.58 20.13 -3.85
C ASP A 59 -17.95 20.69 -4.16
N SER A 60 -18.86 19.79 -4.55
CA SER A 60 -20.25 20.15 -4.76
C SER A 60 -20.91 20.48 -3.43
N TRP A 61 -21.54 21.66 -3.35
CA TRP A 61 -22.33 22.04 -2.20
C TRP A 61 -23.77 22.29 -2.63
N THR A 62 -24.72 21.65 -1.96
CA THR A 62 -26.16 21.89 -2.15
C THR A 62 -26.75 22.42 -0.85
N PRO A 63 -27.40 23.60 -0.85
CA PRO A 63 -28.07 24.13 0.33
C PRO A 63 -29.21 23.20 0.76
N THR A 64 -29.08 22.59 1.93
CA THR A 64 -30.13 21.74 2.53
C THR A 64 -31.06 22.53 3.47
N GLU A 65 -30.67 23.73 3.86
CA GLU A 65 -31.39 24.58 4.80
C GLU A 65 -31.77 25.93 4.17
N THR A 66 -32.81 26.58 4.72
CA THR A 66 -33.16 27.94 4.33
C THR A 66 -32.06 28.91 4.72
N MET A 67 -31.63 29.72 3.75
CA MET A 67 -30.56 30.70 3.88
C MET A 67 -31.14 32.12 3.90
N ALA A 68 -30.45 33.07 4.54
CA ALA A 68 -30.87 34.47 4.55
C ALA A 68 -30.75 35.14 3.16
N ARG A 69 -29.90 34.59 2.30
CA ARG A 69 -29.73 34.97 0.89
C ARG A 69 -30.06 33.77 0.01
N GLU A 70 -30.88 33.97 -1.02
CA GLU A 70 -31.16 32.92 -2.00
C GLU A 70 -29.95 32.67 -2.90
N VAL A 71 -29.72 31.40 -3.24
CA VAL A 71 -28.67 30.99 -4.18
C VAL A 71 -29.29 30.98 -5.58
N ASP A 72 -28.87 31.94 -6.43
CA ASP A 72 -29.42 32.10 -7.77
C ASP A 72 -29.06 30.94 -8.72
N ALA A 73 -27.83 30.42 -8.61
CA ALA A 73 -27.34 29.31 -9.41
C ALA A 73 -26.20 28.56 -8.72
N ILE A 74 -26.16 27.24 -8.91
CA ILE A 74 -25.01 26.39 -8.57
C ILE A 74 -24.51 25.82 -9.89
N ILE A 75 -23.28 26.17 -10.25
CA ILE A 75 -22.66 25.75 -11.51
C ILE A 75 -21.55 24.77 -11.17
N ALA A 76 -21.74 23.51 -11.55
CA ALA A 76 -20.69 22.51 -11.45
C ALA A 76 -19.76 22.61 -12.67
N PHE A 77 -18.45 22.60 -12.41
CA PHE A 77 -17.42 22.47 -13.43
C PHE A 77 -16.82 21.06 -13.31
N PRO A 78 -17.43 20.04 -13.96
CA PRO A 78 -16.86 18.70 -13.95
C PRO A 78 -15.51 18.70 -14.66
N TYR A 79 -14.76 17.61 -14.50
CA TYR A 79 -13.59 17.36 -15.33
C TYR A 79 -13.95 17.53 -16.83
N PRO A 80 -13.03 18.10 -17.64
CA PRO A 80 -13.28 18.27 -19.06
C PRO A 80 -13.64 16.92 -19.69
N SER A 81 -14.63 16.86 -20.57
CA SER A 81 -14.95 15.64 -21.31
C SER A 81 -13.76 15.20 -22.17
N VAL A 82 -13.75 13.94 -22.61
CA VAL A 82 -12.74 13.45 -23.58
C VAL A 82 -12.70 14.37 -24.79
N ASP A 83 -13.85 14.82 -25.30
CA ASP A 83 -13.91 15.77 -26.43
C ASP A 83 -13.21 17.09 -26.15
N LEU A 84 -13.41 17.69 -24.97
CA LEU A 84 -12.74 18.94 -24.60
C LEU A 84 -11.23 18.76 -24.41
N ARG A 85 -10.79 17.59 -23.95
CA ARG A 85 -9.36 17.26 -23.87
C ARG A 85 -8.78 16.99 -25.25
N ARG A 86 -9.52 16.32 -26.13
CA ARG A 86 -9.16 16.08 -27.54
C ARG A 86 -9.01 17.42 -28.27
N GLU A 87 -9.98 18.32 -28.15
CA GLU A 87 -9.90 19.68 -28.70
C GLU A 87 -8.66 20.44 -28.21
N PHE A 88 -8.30 20.29 -26.93
CA PHE A 88 -7.07 20.87 -26.41
C PHE A 88 -5.84 20.30 -27.13
N TRP A 89 -5.69 18.96 -27.21
CA TRP A 89 -4.55 18.33 -27.86
C TRP A 89 -4.48 18.61 -29.35
N GLU A 90 -5.62 18.58 -30.05
CA GLU A 90 -5.75 18.95 -31.47
C GLU A 90 -5.33 20.41 -31.71
N SER A 91 -5.65 21.32 -30.78
CA SER A 91 -5.19 22.71 -30.88
C SER A 91 -3.67 22.86 -30.78
N GLN A 92 -2.98 21.84 -30.25
CA GLN A 92 -1.52 21.76 -30.12
C GLN A 92 -0.89 20.77 -31.12
N ALA A 93 -1.66 20.24 -32.08
CA ALA A 93 -1.22 19.17 -32.98
C ALA A 93 0.05 19.50 -33.79
N THR A 94 0.32 20.77 -34.06
CA THR A 94 1.56 21.19 -34.75
C THR A 94 2.83 21.02 -33.93
N GLU A 95 2.71 20.87 -32.62
CA GLU A 95 3.81 20.72 -31.67
C GLU A 95 3.93 19.28 -31.13
N LEU A 96 2.90 18.46 -31.31
CA LEU A 96 2.91 17.05 -30.94
C LEU A 96 3.75 16.21 -31.92
N PRO A 97 4.51 15.22 -31.43
CA PRO A 97 5.17 14.24 -32.30
C PRO A 97 4.15 13.44 -33.13
N GLU A 98 4.51 13.02 -34.35
CA GLU A 98 3.61 12.25 -35.24
C GLU A 98 3.15 10.91 -34.63
N GLU A 99 3.94 10.35 -33.71
CA GLU A 99 3.67 9.09 -33.01
C GLU A 99 2.60 9.22 -31.93
N VAL A 100 2.28 10.45 -31.50
CA VAL A 100 1.37 10.71 -30.39
C VAL A 100 -0.01 11.06 -30.92
N ASP A 101 -0.97 10.19 -30.66
CA ASP A 101 -2.36 10.42 -31.02
C ASP A 101 -3.08 11.28 -29.96
N SER A 102 -3.67 12.39 -30.40
CA SER A 102 -4.47 13.29 -29.56
C SER A 102 -5.68 12.59 -28.94
N GLU A 103 -6.24 11.59 -29.64
CA GLU A 103 -7.34 10.77 -29.14
C GLU A 103 -6.89 9.85 -28.01
N VAL A 104 -5.71 9.23 -28.15
CA VAL A 104 -5.12 8.40 -27.10
C VAL A 104 -4.81 9.26 -25.87
N LEU A 105 -4.15 10.41 -26.03
CA LEU A 105 -3.88 11.30 -24.90
C LEU A 105 -5.15 11.78 -24.18
N ALA A 106 -6.21 12.09 -24.93
CA ALA A 106 -7.47 12.55 -24.37
C ALA A 106 -8.23 11.44 -23.63
N GLY A 107 -8.20 10.21 -24.15
CA GLY A 107 -8.81 9.03 -23.54
C GLY A 107 -8.05 8.56 -22.30
N THR A 108 -6.73 8.51 -22.40
CA THR A 108 -5.80 8.12 -21.34
C THR A 108 -5.84 9.20 -20.24
N PHE A 109 -5.29 10.40 -20.45
CA PHE A 109 -5.11 11.35 -19.35
C PHE A 109 -6.36 12.18 -18.99
N ARG A 110 -6.94 11.95 -17.80
CA ARG A 110 -8.04 12.75 -17.21
C ARG A 110 -7.53 14.03 -16.53
N LEU A 111 -6.96 14.94 -17.30
CA LEU A 111 -6.41 16.21 -16.79
C LEU A 111 -7.39 17.39 -16.93
N THR A 112 -7.39 18.29 -15.95
CA THR A 112 -8.05 19.61 -16.07
C THR A 112 -7.37 20.48 -17.11
N HIS A 113 -8.03 21.54 -17.58
CA HIS A 113 -7.42 22.47 -18.55
C HIS A 113 -6.12 23.12 -18.02
N GLY A 114 -6.04 23.37 -16.70
CA GLY A 114 -4.82 23.86 -16.05
C GLY A 114 -3.69 22.82 -16.10
N GLN A 115 -4.01 21.58 -15.73
CA GLN A 115 -3.06 20.45 -15.78
C GLN A 115 -2.63 20.13 -17.21
N LEU A 116 -3.51 20.18 -18.21
CA LEU A 116 -3.15 19.98 -19.62
C LEU A 116 -2.09 20.98 -20.09
N ARG A 117 -2.25 22.26 -19.71
CA ARG A 117 -1.24 23.30 -19.99
C ARG A 117 0.06 23.07 -19.22
N ALA A 118 -0.04 22.66 -17.96
CA ALA A 118 1.12 22.38 -17.13
C ALA A 118 1.89 21.15 -17.65
N ALA A 119 1.19 20.10 -18.07
CA ALA A 119 1.75 18.90 -18.67
C ALA A 119 2.57 19.23 -19.92
N LEU A 120 2.02 20.02 -20.84
CA LEU A 120 2.76 20.49 -22.01
C LEU A 120 3.95 21.38 -21.64
N SER A 121 3.82 22.21 -20.60
CA SER A 121 4.94 23.01 -20.09
C SER A 121 6.06 22.15 -19.49
N THR A 122 5.70 21.07 -18.79
CA THR A 122 6.64 20.09 -18.23
C THR A 122 7.33 19.32 -19.35
N ALA A 123 6.58 18.83 -20.32
CA ALA A 123 7.12 18.15 -21.51
C ALA A 123 8.14 19.02 -22.25
N ARG A 124 7.82 20.31 -22.48
CA ARG A 124 8.77 21.28 -23.07
C ARG A 124 10.04 21.45 -22.23
N SER A 125 9.89 21.42 -20.91
CA SER A 125 11.02 21.57 -19.99
C SER A 125 11.94 20.34 -20.01
N LEU A 126 11.37 19.14 -20.16
CA LEU A 126 12.11 17.87 -20.29
C LEU A 126 12.85 17.79 -21.63
N ALA A 127 12.17 18.14 -22.73
CA ALA A 127 12.78 18.16 -24.06
C ALA A 127 13.89 19.22 -24.20
N GLY A 128 13.76 20.35 -23.48
CA GLY A 128 14.69 21.48 -23.56
C GLY A 128 14.67 22.15 -24.93
N ASP A 129 15.84 22.26 -25.58
CA ASP A 129 15.98 22.83 -26.94
C ASP A 129 15.69 21.82 -28.07
N LYS A 130 15.39 20.55 -27.72
CA LYS A 130 15.11 19.50 -28.71
C LYS A 130 13.63 19.50 -29.09
N ALA A 131 13.30 18.84 -30.19
CA ALA A 131 11.91 18.55 -30.52
C ALA A 131 11.30 17.65 -29.45
N LEU A 132 10.03 17.88 -29.11
CA LEU A 132 9.28 17.02 -28.20
C LEU A 132 9.25 15.59 -28.73
N THR A 133 9.42 14.63 -27.84
CA THR A 133 9.21 13.20 -28.10
C THR A 133 7.89 12.74 -27.48
N ALA A 134 7.44 11.53 -27.84
CA ALA A 134 6.28 10.93 -27.19
C ALA A 134 6.53 10.81 -25.67
N GLU A 135 7.70 10.32 -25.29
CA GLU A 135 8.13 10.16 -23.89
C GLU A 135 8.01 11.47 -23.09
N ASP A 136 8.44 12.61 -23.65
CA ASP A 136 8.32 13.91 -22.98
C ASP A 136 6.85 14.29 -22.70
N ILE A 137 5.96 14.03 -23.66
CA ILE A 137 4.52 14.32 -23.54
C ILE A 137 3.88 13.44 -22.49
N TYR A 138 4.11 12.12 -22.54
CA TYR A 138 3.61 11.17 -21.55
C TYR A 138 4.15 11.50 -20.15
N ALA A 139 5.45 11.77 -20.00
CA ALA A 139 6.06 12.18 -18.74
C ALA A 139 5.48 13.50 -18.21
N GLY A 140 5.25 14.48 -19.09
CA GLY A 140 4.61 15.75 -18.74
C GLY A 140 3.19 15.54 -18.20
N CYS A 141 2.41 14.69 -18.84
CA CYS A 141 1.06 14.32 -18.41
C CYS A 141 1.06 13.57 -17.07
N SER A 142 1.88 12.53 -16.93
CA SER A 142 2.04 11.77 -15.68
C SER A 142 2.47 12.66 -14.51
N ALA A 143 3.35 13.64 -14.73
CA ALA A 143 3.76 14.57 -13.69
C ALA A 143 2.62 15.43 -13.12
N GLN A 144 1.52 15.61 -13.85
CA GLN A 144 0.35 16.37 -13.38
C GLN A 144 -0.70 15.51 -12.68
N SER A 145 -0.51 14.21 -12.74
CA SER A 145 -1.41 13.19 -12.22
C SER A 145 -1.02 12.73 -10.80
N ALA A 146 0.15 13.11 -10.27
CA ALA A 146 0.80 12.41 -9.15
C ALA A 146 0.36 12.77 -7.70
N ASP A 147 -0.61 13.66 -7.46
CA ASP A 147 -0.72 14.32 -6.14
C ASP A 147 -1.63 13.66 -5.08
N GLY A 148 -2.15 12.43 -5.26
CA GLY A 148 -3.16 11.87 -4.34
C GLY A 148 -2.95 10.47 -3.75
N LEU A 149 -2.06 9.64 -4.32
CA LEU A 149 -2.02 8.19 -4.00
C LEU A 149 -0.91 7.75 -3.03
N GLY A 150 0.02 8.64 -2.67
CA GLY A 150 1.31 8.27 -2.06
C GLY A 150 1.28 7.62 -0.66
N GLU A 151 0.20 7.79 0.12
CA GLU A 151 0.07 7.14 1.44
C GLU A 151 -0.67 5.80 1.40
N LEU A 152 -1.47 5.55 0.36
CA LEU A 152 -2.41 4.42 0.27
C LEU A 152 -2.09 3.42 -0.85
N ALA A 153 -1.23 3.78 -1.80
CA ALA A 153 -0.82 2.94 -2.90
C ALA A 153 0.67 3.10 -3.22
N GLU A 154 1.30 2.01 -3.65
CA GLU A 154 2.68 2.00 -4.10
C GLU A 154 2.73 2.21 -5.61
N ARG A 155 3.40 3.27 -6.06
CA ARG A 155 3.67 3.48 -7.49
C ARG A 155 4.75 2.49 -7.93
N ILE A 156 4.46 1.73 -8.97
CA ILE A 156 5.41 0.85 -9.65
C ILE A 156 5.78 1.53 -10.97
N GLU A 157 7.07 1.76 -11.17
CA GLU A 157 7.59 2.22 -12.47
C GLU A 157 7.58 1.01 -13.43
N PRO A 158 6.87 1.09 -14.57
CA PRO A 158 6.84 -0.01 -15.52
C PRO A 158 8.21 -0.20 -16.18
N ASP A 159 8.91 -1.27 -15.82
CA ASP A 159 10.22 -1.63 -16.38
C ASP A 159 10.17 -2.85 -17.32
N SER A 160 8.97 -3.41 -17.57
CA SER A 160 8.83 -4.66 -18.33
C SER A 160 8.37 -4.44 -19.78
N GLU A 161 9.04 -5.06 -20.75
CA GLU A 161 8.66 -5.06 -22.17
C GLU A 161 7.99 -6.37 -22.61
N TRP A 162 7.28 -6.36 -23.76
CA TRP A 162 6.60 -7.54 -24.31
C TRP A 162 7.53 -8.71 -24.60
N ASP A 163 8.78 -8.42 -24.96
CA ASP A 163 9.77 -9.46 -25.31
C ASP A 163 10.36 -10.14 -24.05
N GLU A 164 10.19 -9.56 -22.87
CA GLU A 164 10.72 -10.09 -21.61
C GLU A 164 9.78 -11.09 -20.91
N ILE A 165 8.50 -11.12 -21.31
CA ILE A 165 7.51 -12.03 -20.73
C ILE A 165 7.24 -13.24 -21.64
N GLN A 166 7.58 -14.43 -21.14
CA GLN A 166 7.33 -15.68 -21.86
C GLN A 166 5.96 -16.26 -21.51
N LEU A 167 4.97 -16.08 -22.39
CA LEU A 167 3.58 -16.49 -22.16
C LEU A 167 3.11 -17.60 -23.10
N ARG A 168 2.05 -18.31 -22.69
CA ARG A 168 1.31 -19.20 -23.59
C ARG A 168 0.48 -18.35 -24.56
N ALA A 169 0.38 -18.78 -25.81
CA ALA A 169 -0.38 -18.07 -26.86
C ALA A 169 -1.83 -17.71 -26.47
N GLU A 170 -2.51 -18.53 -25.67
CA GLU A 170 -3.86 -18.20 -25.17
C GLU A 170 -3.84 -17.02 -24.18
N THR A 171 -2.87 -17.01 -23.26
CA THR A 171 -2.70 -15.96 -22.25
C THR A 171 -2.29 -14.65 -22.92
N GLU A 172 -1.32 -14.69 -23.83
CA GLU A 172 -0.86 -13.54 -24.63
C GLU A 172 -2.02 -12.93 -25.43
N ARG A 173 -2.80 -13.74 -26.15
CA ARG A 173 -3.97 -13.28 -26.90
C ARG A 173 -4.99 -12.56 -26.01
N LYS A 174 -5.21 -13.06 -24.78
CA LYS A 174 -6.12 -12.41 -23.82
C LYS A 174 -5.56 -11.11 -23.28
N LEU A 175 -4.26 -11.03 -22.99
CA LEU A 175 -3.62 -9.77 -22.60
C LEU A 175 -3.68 -8.73 -23.72
N GLN A 176 -3.43 -9.12 -24.97
CA GLN A 176 -3.61 -8.24 -26.13
C GLN A 176 -5.06 -7.74 -26.26
N LEU A 177 -6.05 -8.56 -25.90
CA LEU A 177 -7.45 -8.13 -25.87
C LEU A 177 -7.70 -7.10 -24.74
N VAL A 178 -7.11 -7.29 -23.56
CA VAL A 178 -7.18 -6.30 -22.46
C VAL A 178 -6.54 -4.97 -22.91
N ARG A 179 -5.32 -5.02 -23.46
CA ARG A 179 -4.62 -3.87 -24.06
C ARG A 179 -5.48 -3.14 -25.08
N THR A 180 -6.09 -3.89 -25.99
CA THR A 180 -6.97 -3.31 -27.03
C THR A 180 -8.19 -2.65 -26.39
N HIS A 181 -8.78 -3.27 -25.36
CA HIS A 181 -9.93 -2.68 -24.67
C HIS A 181 -9.57 -1.36 -23.97
N ILE A 182 -8.40 -1.31 -23.32
CA ILE A 182 -7.85 -0.11 -22.69
C ILE A 182 -7.64 0.99 -23.73
N THR A 183 -6.88 0.70 -24.79
CA THR A 183 -6.49 1.70 -25.79
C THR A 183 -7.65 2.17 -26.67
N GLN A 184 -8.69 1.35 -26.85
CA GLN A 184 -9.86 1.67 -27.68
C GLN A 184 -11.10 2.09 -26.86
N GLN A 185 -10.93 2.29 -25.55
CA GLN A 185 -12.03 2.62 -24.63
C GLN A 185 -12.82 3.85 -25.09
N SER A 186 -12.13 4.93 -25.49
CA SER A 186 -12.75 6.16 -26.00
C SER A 186 -13.63 5.88 -27.23
N THR A 187 -13.08 5.21 -28.24
CA THR A 187 -13.80 4.89 -29.48
C THR A 187 -15.03 4.03 -29.23
N ILE A 188 -14.92 3.01 -28.37
CA ILE A 188 -16.02 2.08 -28.07
C ILE A 188 -17.13 2.82 -27.31
N TYR A 189 -16.81 3.48 -26.20
CA TYR A 189 -17.82 4.01 -25.29
C TYR A 189 -18.32 5.40 -25.70
N SER A 190 -17.45 6.27 -26.22
CA SER A 190 -17.81 7.62 -26.66
C SER A 190 -18.27 7.65 -28.11
N ASP A 191 -17.44 7.24 -29.08
CA ASP A 191 -17.76 7.44 -30.50
C ASP A 191 -18.83 6.47 -31.01
N TRP A 192 -18.74 5.21 -30.61
CA TRP A 192 -19.71 4.18 -31.01
C TRP A 192 -20.94 4.13 -30.09
N GLY A 193 -20.94 4.94 -29.02
CA GLY A 193 -22.07 5.09 -28.11
C GLY A 193 -22.37 3.86 -27.24
N PHE A 194 -21.41 2.95 -27.03
CA PHE A 194 -21.63 1.80 -26.14
C PHE A 194 -21.82 2.19 -24.67
N ALA A 195 -21.53 3.45 -24.30
CA ALA A 195 -21.91 4.00 -23.00
C ALA A 195 -23.44 4.12 -22.83
N GLU A 196 -24.18 4.36 -23.92
CA GLU A 196 -25.62 4.60 -23.89
C GLU A 196 -26.40 3.28 -23.69
N GLY A 197 -26.59 2.89 -22.43
CA GLY A 197 -27.34 1.69 -22.04
C GLY A 197 -26.58 0.77 -21.08
N SER A 198 -25.32 1.08 -20.77
CA SER A 198 -24.58 0.40 -19.71
C SER A 198 -24.97 0.97 -18.35
N SER A 199 -25.32 0.10 -17.40
CA SER A 199 -25.48 0.46 -15.98
C SER A 199 -24.16 0.43 -15.22
N ARG A 200 -23.06 0.04 -15.88
CA ARG A 200 -21.70 0.00 -15.33
C ARG A 200 -20.90 1.19 -15.85
N GLY A 201 -19.83 1.54 -15.13
CA GLY A 201 -18.86 2.52 -15.60
C GLY A 201 -18.26 2.14 -16.94
N THR A 202 -17.59 3.08 -17.57
CA THR A 202 -16.89 2.88 -18.86
C THR A 202 -15.50 2.26 -18.69
N GLY A 203 -15.08 2.00 -17.45
CA GLY A 203 -13.78 1.46 -17.08
C GLY A 203 -13.50 0.04 -17.58
N VAL A 204 -12.25 -0.39 -17.43
CA VAL A 204 -11.81 -1.74 -17.79
C VAL A 204 -11.43 -2.49 -16.52
N VAL A 205 -12.13 -3.58 -16.24
CA VAL A 205 -11.85 -4.45 -15.09
C VAL A 205 -11.39 -5.82 -15.57
N ALA A 206 -10.14 -6.18 -15.29
CA ALA A 206 -9.55 -7.46 -15.67
C ALA A 206 -9.03 -8.24 -14.46
N LEU A 207 -9.29 -9.55 -14.43
CA LEU A 207 -8.76 -10.47 -13.43
C LEU A 207 -7.65 -11.34 -14.04
N PHE A 208 -6.48 -11.34 -13.40
CA PHE A 208 -5.34 -12.18 -13.68
C PHE A 208 -5.29 -13.30 -12.66
N GLU A 209 -5.58 -14.52 -13.09
CA GLU A 209 -5.68 -15.67 -12.21
C GLU A 209 -4.60 -16.70 -12.53
N GLY A 210 -4.02 -17.33 -11.50
CA GLY A 210 -3.08 -18.42 -11.69
C GLY A 210 -2.12 -18.60 -10.52
N PRO A 211 -1.33 -19.68 -10.48
CA PRO A 211 -0.38 -19.93 -9.39
C PRO A 211 0.58 -18.77 -9.16
N SER A 212 1.17 -18.69 -7.96
CA SER A 212 2.19 -17.68 -7.66
C SER A 212 3.42 -17.85 -8.58
N GLY A 213 4.05 -16.74 -8.95
CA GLY A 213 5.26 -16.74 -9.80
C GLY A 213 5.04 -17.03 -11.29
N THR A 214 3.80 -16.96 -11.79
CA THR A 214 3.50 -17.15 -13.24
C THR A 214 3.51 -15.86 -14.07
N GLY A 215 3.94 -14.72 -13.49
CA GLY A 215 4.08 -13.46 -14.21
C GLY A 215 2.84 -12.54 -14.20
N LYS A 216 1.91 -12.72 -13.25
CA LYS A 216 0.69 -11.87 -13.16
C LYS A 216 1.01 -10.38 -12.94
N THR A 217 1.85 -10.08 -11.95
CA THR A 217 2.27 -8.70 -11.61
C THR A 217 3.11 -8.10 -12.74
N MET A 218 4.06 -8.86 -13.28
CA MET A 218 4.86 -8.47 -14.45
C MET A 218 3.99 -8.17 -15.68
N ALA A 219 2.92 -8.94 -15.93
CA ALA A 219 1.98 -8.64 -17.01
C ALA A 219 1.17 -7.35 -16.78
N ALA A 220 0.91 -6.97 -15.52
CA ALA A 220 0.29 -5.70 -15.19
C ALA A 220 1.24 -4.52 -15.44
N GLU A 221 2.51 -4.66 -15.03
CA GLU A 221 3.59 -3.70 -15.31
C GLU A 221 3.76 -3.48 -16.81
N LEU A 222 3.90 -4.57 -17.57
CA LEU A 222 4.01 -4.54 -19.03
C LEU A 222 2.82 -3.85 -19.68
N LEU A 223 1.58 -4.14 -19.25
CA LEU A 223 0.40 -3.45 -19.80
C LEU A 223 0.42 -1.96 -19.50
N ALA A 224 0.83 -1.57 -18.28
CA ALA A 224 0.92 -0.17 -17.88
C ALA A 224 1.97 0.59 -18.71
N GLY A 225 3.16 0.03 -18.89
CA GLY A 225 4.22 0.60 -19.72
C GLY A 225 3.79 0.73 -21.19
N ASP A 226 3.19 -0.31 -21.75
CA ASP A 226 2.75 -0.34 -23.15
C ASP A 226 1.63 0.68 -23.46
N VAL A 227 0.74 0.96 -22.51
CA VAL A 227 -0.32 1.99 -22.69
C VAL A 227 0.10 3.37 -22.19
N GLY A 228 1.32 3.53 -21.64
CA GLY A 228 1.85 4.79 -21.15
C GLY A 228 1.15 5.32 -19.91
N MET A 229 0.75 4.44 -18.99
CA MET A 229 0.05 4.79 -17.74
C MET A 229 0.86 4.38 -16.53
N ASP A 230 0.73 5.14 -15.44
CA ASP A 230 1.32 4.79 -14.16
C ASP A 230 0.61 3.56 -13.55
N LEU A 231 1.37 2.67 -12.91
CA LEU A 231 0.82 1.52 -12.20
C LEU A 231 0.85 1.79 -10.70
N TYR A 232 -0.31 1.69 -10.04
CA TYR A 232 -0.40 1.77 -8.58
C TYR A 232 -0.84 0.44 -8.02
N ARG A 233 0.03 -0.17 -7.22
CA ARG A 233 -0.28 -1.38 -6.47
C ARG A 233 -0.97 -1.02 -5.15
N ILE A 234 -2.12 -1.63 -4.95
CA ILE A 234 -2.93 -1.54 -3.75
C ILE A 234 -2.93 -2.92 -3.10
N ASP A 235 -2.39 -2.99 -1.89
CA ASP A 235 -2.50 -4.20 -1.06
C ASP A 235 -3.86 -4.19 -0.34
N LEU A 236 -4.79 -4.98 -0.87
CA LEU A 236 -6.14 -5.12 -0.31
C LEU A 236 -6.12 -5.62 1.13
N SER A 237 -5.14 -6.46 1.51
CA SER A 237 -5.02 -6.95 2.88
C SER A 237 -4.63 -5.83 3.84
N ALA A 238 -3.75 -4.91 3.42
CA ALA A 238 -3.38 -3.73 4.20
C ALA A 238 -4.53 -2.72 4.32
N VAL A 239 -5.32 -2.55 3.26
CA VAL A 239 -6.49 -1.65 3.25
C VAL A 239 -7.63 -2.18 4.13
N VAL A 240 -7.90 -3.49 4.10
CA VAL A 240 -8.99 -4.10 4.88
C VAL A 240 -8.59 -4.37 6.34
N SER A 241 -7.32 -4.69 6.64
CA SER A 241 -6.89 -5.03 8.00
C SER A 241 -6.63 -3.84 8.92
N LYS A 242 -6.32 -2.66 8.37
CA LYS A 242 -5.95 -1.51 9.20
C LYS A 242 -7.14 -0.87 9.94
N TYR A 243 -8.37 -0.91 9.42
CA TYR A 243 -9.50 -0.20 10.07
C TYR A 243 -10.88 -0.81 9.76
N ILE A 244 -11.48 -1.50 10.74
CA ILE A 244 -12.92 -1.80 10.71
C ILE A 244 -13.67 -0.48 10.97
N GLY A 245 -14.24 0.12 9.91
CA GLY A 245 -15.07 1.34 9.98
C GLY A 245 -14.53 2.60 9.29
N GLU A 246 -13.30 2.60 8.77
CA GLU A 246 -12.70 3.68 7.95
C GLU A 246 -12.37 3.21 6.51
N THR A 247 -12.75 1.98 6.17
CA THR A 247 -12.45 1.26 4.91
C THR A 247 -13.13 1.87 3.69
N GLU A 248 -14.36 2.38 3.82
CA GLU A 248 -15.09 2.99 2.70
C GLU A 248 -14.50 4.35 2.30
N GLU A 249 -14.16 5.21 3.28
CA GLU A 249 -13.57 6.54 3.04
C GLU A 249 -12.18 6.43 2.40
N ASN A 250 -11.31 5.53 2.90
CA ASN A 250 -9.99 5.30 2.30
C ASN A 250 -10.08 4.70 0.90
N LEU A 251 -11.01 3.76 0.65
CA LEU A 251 -11.23 3.25 -0.70
C LEU A 251 -11.76 4.36 -1.62
N GLU A 252 -12.67 5.20 -1.14
CA GLU A 252 -13.16 6.36 -1.88
C GLU A 252 -12.01 7.31 -2.24
N GLU A 253 -11.14 7.66 -1.28
CA GLU A 253 -9.93 8.47 -1.51
C GLU A 253 -9.00 7.83 -2.55
N ILE A 254 -8.76 6.52 -2.48
CA ILE A 254 -7.95 5.80 -3.48
C ILE A 254 -8.59 5.92 -4.87
N PHE A 255 -9.88 5.63 -5.02
CA PHE A 255 -10.55 5.69 -6.33
C PHE A 255 -10.69 7.12 -6.86
N GLU A 256 -10.88 8.11 -5.99
CA GLU A 256 -10.90 9.53 -6.37
C GLU A 256 -9.50 10.00 -6.80
N ALA A 257 -8.47 9.71 -6.02
CA ALA A 257 -7.09 10.00 -6.36
C ALA A 257 -6.68 9.28 -7.67
N ALA A 258 -7.11 8.02 -7.86
CA ALA A 258 -6.91 7.26 -9.08
C ALA A 258 -7.63 7.86 -10.30
N THR A 259 -8.84 8.41 -10.10
CA THR A 259 -9.59 9.10 -11.16
C THR A 259 -8.82 10.32 -11.67
N ASN A 260 -8.12 11.00 -10.77
CA ASN A 260 -7.36 12.22 -11.05
C ASN A 260 -5.93 11.93 -11.58
N SER A 261 -5.41 10.73 -11.34
CA SER A 261 -4.00 10.36 -11.58
C SER A 261 -3.75 9.53 -12.84
N ASN A 262 -4.76 9.33 -13.69
CA ASN A 262 -4.64 8.53 -14.92
C ASN A 262 -3.75 7.28 -14.76
N ALA A 263 -4.18 6.38 -13.88
CA ALA A 263 -3.36 5.27 -13.48
C ALA A 263 -4.12 3.95 -13.55
N ILE A 264 -3.37 2.87 -13.76
CA ILE A 264 -3.85 1.52 -13.61
C ILE A 264 -3.80 1.16 -12.13
N LEU A 265 -4.94 0.78 -11.57
CA LEU A 265 -5.02 0.25 -10.21
C LEU A 265 -4.81 -1.27 -10.22
N LEU A 266 -3.70 -1.72 -9.66
CA LEU A 266 -3.40 -3.12 -9.43
C LEU A 266 -3.79 -3.51 -8.01
N PHE A 267 -4.85 -4.29 -7.88
CA PHE A 267 -5.22 -4.93 -6.62
C PHE A 267 -4.57 -6.31 -6.55
N ASP A 268 -3.52 -6.44 -5.75
CA ASP A 268 -2.82 -7.72 -5.58
C ASP A 268 -3.54 -8.61 -4.55
N GLU A 269 -3.42 -9.93 -4.72
CA GLU A 269 -3.99 -10.93 -3.81
C GLU A 269 -5.49 -10.74 -3.52
N ALA A 270 -6.27 -10.51 -4.58
CA ALA A 270 -7.71 -10.25 -4.48
C ALA A 270 -8.48 -11.37 -3.76
N ASP A 271 -7.99 -12.62 -3.78
CA ASP A 271 -8.55 -13.73 -3.01
C ASP A 271 -8.55 -13.52 -1.48
N ALA A 272 -7.66 -12.69 -0.93
CA ALA A 272 -7.68 -12.37 0.50
C ALA A 272 -8.96 -11.66 0.95
N VAL A 273 -9.60 -10.92 0.02
CA VAL A 273 -10.81 -10.13 0.28
C VAL A 273 -12.04 -10.75 -0.38
N PHE A 274 -11.89 -11.36 -1.56
CA PHE A 274 -12.99 -11.97 -2.32
C PHE A 274 -13.11 -13.49 -2.10
N GLY A 275 -12.24 -14.08 -1.29
CA GLY A 275 -12.24 -15.50 -0.95
C GLY A 275 -13.55 -15.92 -0.31
N GLY A 276 -14.17 -16.95 -0.91
CA GLY A 276 -15.54 -17.39 -0.69
C GLY A 276 -16.12 -17.15 0.71
N ARG A 277 -17.27 -16.46 0.73
CA ARG A 277 -18.12 -16.18 1.90
C ARG A 277 -18.00 -17.29 2.94
N THR A 278 -17.34 -17.02 4.06
CA THR A 278 -17.39 -17.92 5.21
C THR A 278 -18.86 -18.12 5.59
N GLU A 279 -19.30 -19.37 5.74
CA GLU A 279 -20.65 -19.65 6.23
C GLU A 279 -20.87 -18.89 7.54
N VAL A 280 -21.82 -17.96 7.52
CA VAL A 280 -22.10 -17.00 8.58
C VAL A 280 -22.26 -17.70 9.93
N SER A 281 -21.25 -17.58 10.79
CA SER A 281 -21.35 -17.99 12.19
C SER A 281 -21.32 -16.78 13.14
N ASP A 282 -20.63 -15.69 12.75
CA ASP A 282 -20.43 -14.52 13.61
C ASP A 282 -20.87 -13.17 13.00
N SER A 283 -21.14 -12.20 13.87
CA SER A 283 -21.53 -10.83 13.49
C SER A 283 -20.44 -10.08 12.71
N THR A 284 -19.17 -10.44 12.91
CA THR A 284 -18.00 -9.90 12.19
C THR A 284 -18.00 -10.29 10.70
N ASP A 285 -18.45 -11.51 10.36
CA ASP A 285 -18.49 -11.99 8.97
C ASP A 285 -19.52 -11.21 8.12
N ARG A 286 -20.54 -10.62 8.74
CA ARG A 286 -21.53 -9.81 8.02
C ARG A 286 -20.98 -8.45 7.60
N TYR A 287 -20.09 -7.86 8.40
CA TYR A 287 -19.47 -6.57 8.08
C TYR A 287 -18.44 -6.74 6.94
N ALA A 288 -17.59 -7.77 7.01
CA ALA A 288 -16.66 -8.09 5.92
C ALA A 288 -17.39 -8.30 4.58
N ASN A 289 -18.51 -9.01 4.57
CA ASN A 289 -19.32 -9.20 3.35
C ASN A 289 -19.93 -7.89 2.81
N ALA A 290 -20.25 -6.92 3.66
CA ALA A 290 -20.78 -5.63 3.22
C ALA A 290 -19.69 -4.77 2.57
N GLU A 291 -18.50 -4.71 3.17
CA GLU A 291 -17.33 -3.99 2.66
C GLU A 291 -16.86 -4.55 1.31
N VAL A 292 -16.81 -5.88 1.17
CA VAL A 292 -16.50 -6.54 -0.10
C VAL A 292 -17.51 -6.13 -1.18
N ASN A 293 -18.81 -6.13 -0.87
CA ASN A 293 -19.83 -5.70 -1.82
C ASN A 293 -19.73 -4.21 -2.19
N TYR A 294 -19.30 -3.36 -1.26
CA TYR A 294 -19.04 -1.94 -1.53
C TYR A 294 -17.85 -1.79 -2.48
N LEU A 295 -16.71 -2.44 -2.18
CA LEU A 295 -15.53 -2.44 -3.06
C LEU A 295 -15.88 -2.90 -4.48
N LEU A 296 -16.69 -3.96 -4.61
CA LEU A 296 -17.18 -4.42 -5.89
C LEU A 296 -18.01 -3.37 -6.64
N GLN A 297 -18.93 -2.70 -5.95
CA GLN A 297 -19.73 -1.63 -6.54
C GLN A 297 -18.86 -0.44 -6.95
N ARG A 298 -17.81 -0.14 -6.19
CA ARG A 298 -16.89 0.96 -6.51
C ARG A 298 -16.03 0.65 -7.72
N ILE A 299 -15.49 -0.57 -7.82
CA ILE A 299 -14.77 -1.07 -9.00
C ILE A 299 -15.68 -1.01 -10.24
N GLU A 300 -16.94 -1.42 -10.15
CA GLU A 300 -17.88 -1.38 -11.28
C GLU A 300 -18.25 0.03 -11.77
N ARG A 301 -18.21 1.02 -10.87
CA ARG A 301 -18.53 2.42 -11.19
C ARG A 301 -17.30 3.23 -11.57
N TYR A 302 -16.11 2.71 -11.30
CA TYR A 302 -14.88 3.38 -11.61
C TYR A 302 -14.67 3.38 -13.13
N ASP A 303 -14.49 4.56 -13.71
CA ASP A 303 -14.31 4.72 -15.16
C ASP A 303 -12.85 4.54 -15.62
N GLY A 304 -11.94 4.20 -14.71
CA GLY A 304 -10.53 3.93 -15.03
C GLY A 304 -10.24 2.44 -15.21
N ILE A 305 -8.97 2.06 -15.07
CA ILE A 305 -8.49 0.71 -15.33
C ILE A 305 -8.16 0.02 -14.01
N VAL A 306 -8.73 -1.17 -13.82
CA VAL A 306 -8.54 -1.99 -12.64
C VAL A 306 -8.04 -3.37 -13.06
N LEU A 307 -6.84 -3.72 -12.60
CA LEU A 307 -6.27 -5.05 -12.72
C LEU A 307 -6.32 -5.72 -11.36
N LEU A 308 -6.90 -6.91 -11.29
CA LEU A 308 -6.96 -7.72 -10.08
C LEU A 308 -6.08 -8.95 -10.29
N THR A 309 -5.26 -9.34 -9.32
CA THR A 309 -4.54 -10.61 -9.38
C THR A 309 -5.08 -11.56 -8.31
N THR A 310 -5.06 -12.86 -8.61
CA THR A 310 -5.38 -13.89 -7.61
C THR A 310 -4.56 -15.15 -7.83
N ASN A 311 -4.17 -15.76 -6.71
CA ASN A 311 -3.55 -17.09 -6.72
C ASN A 311 -4.59 -18.22 -6.71
N TYR A 312 -5.82 -17.94 -6.25
CA TYR A 312 -6.86 -18.94 -6.04
C TYR A 312 -8.17 -18.58 -6.75
N ALA A 313 -8.19 -18.74 -8.07
CA ALA A 313 -9.37 -18.53 -8.91
C ALA A 313 -10.67 -19.20 -8.39
N SER A 314 -10.55 -20.39 -7.79
CA SER A 314 -11.69 -21.15 -7.26
C SER A 314 -12.36 -20.51 -6.04
N GLN A 315 -11.66 -19.62 -5.34
CA GLN A 315 -12.18 -18.93 -4.17
C GLN A 315 -12.98 -17.67 -4.55
N ILE A 316 -12.82 -17.20 -5.79
CA ILE A 316 -13.50 -16.03 -6.30
C ILE A 316 -14.98 -16.35 -6.60
N ASP A 317 -15.90 -15.61 -5.99
CA ASP A 317 -17.34 -15.84 -6.14
C ASP A 317 -17.82 -15.61 -7.59
N SER A 318 -18.74 -16.47 -8.04
CA SER A 318 -19.29 -16.42 -9.41
C SER A 318 -20.02 -15.11 -9.72
N ALA A 319 -20.58 -14.40 -8.73
CA ALA A 319 -21.21 -13.11 -8.93
C ALA A 319 -20.17 -12.04 -9.28
N PHE A 320 -18.98 -12.10 -8.68
CA PHE A 320 -17.87 -11.21 -9.04
C PHE A 320 -17.36 -11.50 -10.44
N GLN A 321 -17.20 -12.77 -10.82
CA GLN A 321 -16.74 -13.12 -12.17
C GLN A 321 -17.63 -12.55 -13.28
N ARG A 322 -18.95 -12.43 -13.05
CA ARG A 322 -19.90 -11.83 -14.00
C ARG A 322 -19.76 -10.31 -14.15
N ARG A 323 -19.00 -9.67 -13.25
CA ARG A 323 -18.79 -8.22 -13.19
C ARG A 323 -17.47 -7.78 -13.83
N LEU A 324 -16.56 -8.72 -14.07
CA LEU A 324 -15.30 -8.51 -14.78
C LEU A 324 -15.53 -8.43 -16.30
N ASP A 325 -14.76 -7.59 -16.98
CA ASP A 325 -14.76 -7.52 -18.43
C ASP A 325 -13.85 -8.59 -19.04
N HIS A 326 -12.71 -8.83 -18.38
CA HIS A 326 -11.69 -9.77 -18.84
C HIS A 326 -11.24 -10.72 -17.73
N THR A 327 -10.93 -11.95 -18.11
CA THR A 327 -10.28 -12.94 -17.23
C THR A 327 -9.13 -13.60 -17.97
N VAL A 328 -7.91 -13.40 -17.48
CA VAL A 328 -6.66 -13.89 -18.05
C VAL A 328 -6.10 -14.97 -17.14
N SER A 329 -5.96 -16.19 -17.68
CA SER A 329 -5.45 -17.34 -16.93
C SER A 329 -3.97 -17.55 -17.20
N PHE A 330 -3.17 -17.45 -16.15
CA PHE A 330 -1.73 -17.67 -16.12
C PHE A 330 -1.45 -19.10 -15.62
N LYS A 331 -1.28 -20.01 -16.58
CA LYS A 331 -0.93 -21.41 -16.30
C LYS A 331 0.57 -21.55 -16.14
N GLN A 332 1.02 -22.60 -15.46
CA GLN A 332 2.45 -22.94 -15.40
C GLN A 332 3.06 -23.04 -16.81
N PRO A 333 4.30 -22.57 -17.01
CA PRO A 333 4.95 -22.61 -18.31
C PRO A 333 5.13 -24.05 -18.81
N GLN A 334 5.03 -24.24 -20.13
CA GLN A 334 5.38 -25.54 -20.74
C GLN A 334 6.90 -25.71 -20.72
N GLN A 335 7.40 -26.93 -20.92
CA GLN A 335 8.84 -27.21 -20.92
C GLN A 335 9.61 -26.28 -21.87
N SER A 336 9.13 -26.09 -23.11
CA SER A 336 9.76 -25.17 -24.07
C SER A 336 9.83 -23.73 -23.57
N THR A 337 8.76 -23.24 -22.91
CA THR A 337 8.72 -21.92 -22.28
C THR A 337 9.71 -21.84 -21.12
N ARG A 338 9.84 -22.90 -20.30
CA ARG A 338 10.83 -22.95 -19.21
C ARG A 338 12.25 -22.93 -19.75
N THR A 339 12.53 -23.62 -20.86
CA THR A 339 13.84 -23.56 -21.52
C THR A 339 14.19 -22.14 -21.96
N ALA A 340 13.22 -21.40 -22.54
CA ALA A 340 13.42 -20.00 -22.92
C ALA A 340 13.71 -19.13 -21.68
N ILE A 341 12.90 -19.23 -20.64
CA ILE A 341 13.11 -18.51 -19.37
C ILE A 341 14.51 -18.82 -18.81
N TRP A 342 14.92 -20.08 -18.75
CA TRP A 342 16.24 -20.48 -18.26
C TRP A 342 17.40 -19.91 -19.07
N THR A 343 17.21 -19.70 -20.37
CA THR A 343 18.23 -19.15 -21.27
C THR A 343 18.37 -17.64 -21.08
N GLU A 344 17.28 -16.93 -20.78
CA GLU A 344 17.21 -15.48 -20.65
C GLU A 344 17.37 -14.97 -19.21
N ILE A 345 17.29 -15.86 -18.20
CA ILE A 345 17.24 -15.45 -16.78
C ILE A 345 18.55 -14.83 -16.26
N PHE A 346 19.69 -15.16 -16.87
CA PHE A 346 20.99 -14.69 -16.44
C PHE A 346 21.35 -13.39 -17.17
N PRO A 347 21.73 -12.32 -16.45
CA PRO A 347 22.23 -11.10 -17.06
C PRO A 347 23.47 -11.36 -17.93
N ASP A 348 23.68 -10.53 -18.96
CA ASP A 348 24.83 -10.66 -19.88
C ASP A 348 26.19 -10.62 -19.16
N ASP A 349 26.28 -9.89 -18.05
CA ASP A 349 27.50 -9.77 -17.23
C ASP A 349 27.72 -10.96 -16.28
N ALA A 350 26.72 -11.83 -16.10
CA ALA A 350 26.84 -12.97 -15.21
C ALA A 350 27.76 -14.05 -15.83
N PRO A 351 28.83 -14.49 -15.13
CA PRO A 351 29.69 -15.54 -15.63
C PRO A 351 28.96 -16.89 -15.54
N VAL A 352 28.35 -17.34 -16.64
CA VAL A 352 27.66 -18.63 -16.71
C VAL A 352 28.52 -19.64 -17.48
N GLY A 353 28.70 -20.82 -16.89
CA GLY A 353 29.43 -21.94 -17.50
C GLY A 353 28.57 -22.74 -18.48
N GLU A 354 28.99 -23.98 -18.76
CA GLU A 354 28.14 -24.91 -19.52
C GLU A 354 26.96 -25.38 -18.67
N VAL A 355 25.76 -24.96 -19.03
CA VAL A 355 24.50 -25.28 -18.35
C VAL A 355 23.56 -26.02 -19.29
N ASP A 356 22.96 -27.11 -18.81
CA ASP A 356 21.96 -27.87 -19.55
C ASP A 356 20.54 -27.36 -19.24
N TYR A 357 20.11 -26.37 -20.02
CA TYR A 357 18.78 -25.78 -19.89
C TYR A 357 17.64 -26.75 -20.27
N GLU A 358 17.92 -27.75 -21.11
CA GLU A 358 16.92 -28.76 -21.48
C GLU A 358 16.61 -29.64 -20.27
N PHE A 359 17.64 -30.11 -19.56
CA PHE A 359 17.47 -30.81 -18.29
C PHE A 359 16.78 -29.94 -17.23
N LEU A 360 17.21 -28.69 -17.02
CA LEU A 360 16.60 -27.81 -16.01
C LEU A 360 15.12 -27.53 -16.30
N SER A 361 14.74 -27.52 -17.57
CA SER A 361 13.35 -27.33 -17.99
C SER A 361 12.46 -28.55 -17.72
N THR A 362 13.01 -29.73 -17.40
CA THR A 362 12.21 -30.92 -17.07
C THR A 362 11.42 -30.73 -15.77
N PHE A 363 11.97 -29.98 -14.81
CA PHE A 363 11.30 -29.64 -13.56
C PHE A 363 10.14 -28.65 -13.80
N GLU A 364 8.98 -28.92 -13.18
CA GLU A 364 7.76 -28.13 -13.36
C GLU A 364 7.74 -26.84 -12.51
N PHE A 365 8.72 -25.96 -12.75
CA PHE A 365 8.84 -24.68 -12.04
C PHE A 365 8.05 -23.54 -12.71
N THR A 366 7.59 -22.59 -11.90
CA THR A 366 7.09 -21.29 -12.37
C THR A 366 8.25 -20.35 -12.71
N GLY A 367 7.99 -19.26 -13.44
CA GLY A 367 9.03 -18.27 -13.77
C GLY A 367 9.65 -17.65 -12.50
N GLY A 368 8.83 -17.40 -11.47
CA GLY A 368 9.30 -16.93 -10.17
C GLY A 368 10.22 -17.94 -9.47
N GLN A 369 9.90 -19.24 -9.52
CA GLN A 369 10.78 -20.27 -8.97
C GLN A 369 12.09 -20.38 -9.75
N ILE A 370 12.04 -20.32 -11.09
CA ILE A 370 13.25 -20.30 -11.93
C ILE A 370 14.15 -19.11 -11.55
N LYS A 371 13.58 -17.92 -11.38
CA LYS A 371 14.31 -16.73 -10.90
C LYS A 371 14.96 -16.94 -9.54
N THR A 372 14.23 -17.48 -8.57
CA THR A 372 14.74 -17.80 -7.23
C THR A 372 15.89 -18.81 -7.28
N ILE A 373 15.75 -19.87 -8.08
CA ILE A 373 16.78 -20.90 -8.24
C ILE A 373 18.02 -20.33 -8.92
N ALA A 374 17.87 -19.55 -10.00
CA ALA A 374 18.97 -18.90 -10.69
C ALA A 374 19.75 -17.96 -9.76
N HIS A 375 19.05 -17.16 -8.97
CA HIS A 375 19.66 -16.28 -7.97
C HIS A 375 20.39 -17.07 -6.87
N THR A 376 19.77 -18.14 -6.36
CA THR A 376 20.39 -19.02 -5.36
C THR A 376 21.65 -19.69 -5.92
N ALA A 377 21.61 -20.15 -7.17
CA ALA A 377 22.79 -20.71 -7.84
C ALA A 377 23.92 -19.67 -7.99
N ALA A 378 23.60 -18.41 -8.28
CA ALA A 378 24.58 -17.33 -8.31
C ALA A 378 25.21 -17.08 -6.92
N VAL A 379 24.41 -17.11 -5.86
CA VAL A 379 24.91 -17.00 -4.47
C VAL A 379 25.85 -18.15 -4.11
N LEU A 380 25.47 -19.38 -4.47
CA LEU A 380 26.32 -20.57 -4.26
C LEU A 380 27.64 -20.45 -5.03
N ALA A 381 27.57 -20.05 -6.31
CA ALA A 381 28.75 -19.86 -7.15
C ALA A 381 29.69 -18.80 -6.58
N ALA A 382 29.16 -17.66 -6.13
CA ALA A 382 29.94 -16.57 -5.55
C ALA A 382 30.59 -16.93 -4.20
N SER A 383 30.00 -17.88 -3.46
CA SER A 383 30.50 -18.33 -2.16
C SER A 383 31.61 -19.39 -2.28
N GLU A 384 31.73 -20.05 -3.44
CA GLU A 384 32.71 -21.10 -3.68
C GLU A 384 34.07 -20.51 -4.07
N ALA A 385 35.09 -20.69 -3.23
CA ALA A 385 36.44 -20.17 -3.47
C ALA A 385 37.10 -20.75 -4.75
N GLN A 386 36.69 -21.95 -5.18
CA GLN A 386 37.24 -22.63 -6.36
C GLN A 386 36.52 -22.31 -7.68
N SER A 387 35.30 -21.74 -7.66
CA SER A 387 34.49 -21.51 -8.87
C SER A 387 34.93 -20.31 -9.71
N ASN A 388 35.86 -19.49 -9.19
CA ASN A 388 36.18 -18.16 -9.73
C ASN A 388 34.92 -17.29 -9.96
N GLY A 389 33.82 -17.57 -9.23
CA GLY A 389 32.54 -16.91 -9.35
C GLY A 389 31.65 -17.37 -10.52
N THR A 390 32.02 -18.42 -11.27
CA THR A 390 31.24 -18.88 -12.44
C THR A 390 30.06 -19.78 -12.03
N ILE A 391 28.87 -19.49 -12.56
CA ILE A 391 27.64 -20.26 -12.35
C ILE A 391 27.69 -21.53 -13.21
N GLU A 392 28.07 -22.64 -12.59
CA GLU A 392 28.07 -23.97 -13.19
C GLU A 392 26.84 -24.80 -12.82
N MET A 393 26.66 -25.91 -13.55
CA MET A 393 25.55 -26.85 -13.36
C MET A 393 25.42 -27.38 -11.92
N ARG A 394 26.52 -27.58 -11.19
CA ARG A 394 26.50 -28.02 -9.78
C ARG A 394 25.73 -27.05 -8.87
N HIS A 395 25.85 -25.74 -9.11
CA HIS A 395 25.16 -24.74 -8.32
C HIS A 395 23.66 -24.74 -8.60
N LEU A 396 23.28 -24.97 -9.86
CA LEU A 396 21.87 -25.08 -10.25
C LEU A 396 21.21 -26.33 -9.67
N VAL A 397 21.89 -27.47 -9.72
CA VAL A 397 21.41 -28.71 -9.07
C VAL A 397 21.26 -28.51 -7.55
N GLY A 398 22.26 -27.89 -6.91
CA GLY A 398 22.19 -27.54 -5.49
C GLY A 398 21.06 -26.58 -5.14
N ALA A 399 20.84 -25.55 -5.96
CA ALA A 399 19.74 -24.60 -5.78
C ALA A 399 18.36 -25.26 -5.96
N ILE A 400 18.21 -26.17 -6.92
CA ILE A 400 16.99 -26.98 -7.10
C ILE A 400 16.74 -27.86 -5.88
N GLN A 401 17.79 -28.49 -5.35
CA GLN A 401 17.70 -29.31 -4.14
C GLN A 401 17.19 -28.48 -2.94
N LEU A 402 17.78 -27.30 -2.71
CA LEU A 402 17.36 -26.37 -1.65
C LEU A 402 15.91 -25.89 -1.82
N GLU A 403 15.48 -25.59 -3.05
CA GLU A 403 14.10 -25.19 -3.34
C GLU A 403 13.11 -26.31 -2.98
N PHE A 404 13.42 -27.57 -3.32
CA PHE A 404 12.57 -28.70 -2.95
C PHE A 404 12.56 -28.96 -1.45
N GLU A 405 13.70 -28.87 -0.77
CA GLU A 405 13.78 -28.97 0.69
C GLU A 405 12.94 -27.89 1.38
N ASN A 406 13.01 -26.64 0.92
CA ASN A 406 12.20 -25.52 1.43
C ASN A 406 10.71 -25.73 1.20
N SER A 407 10.32 -26.35 0.08
CA SER A 407 8.92 -26.72 -0.20
C SER A 407 8.44 -27.97 0.56
N GLY A 408 9.33 -28.64 1.31
CA GLY A 408 9.02 -29.87 2.04
C GLY A 408 8.92 -31.13 1.16
N ARG A 409 9.39 -31.07 -0.09
CA ARG A 409 9.38 -32.19 -1.04
C ARG A 409 10.64 -33.05 -0.85
N MET A 410 10.47 -34.37 -0.77
CA MET A 410 11.60 -35.30 -0.78
C MET A 410 12.27 -35.31 -2.16
N VAL A 411 13.60 -35.23 -2.15
CA VAL A 411 14.43 -35.27 -3.35
C VAL A 411 14.51 -36.72 -3.84
N ASP A 412 14.00 -36.99 -5.03
CA ASP A 412 14.20 -38.27 -5.73
C ASP A 412 15.41 -38.15 -6.67
N PRO A 413 16.52 -38.87 -6.43
CA PRO A 413 17.72 -38.78 -7.26
C PRO A 413 17.48 -39.13 -8.74
N THR A 414 16.45 -39.92 -9.05
CA THR A 414 16.14 -40.30 -10.44
C THR A 414 15.62 -39.12 -11.27
N GLU A 415 15.02 -38.12 -10.64
CA GLU A 415 14.60 -36.88 -11.31
C GLU A 415 15.80 -36.03 -11.76
N TYR A 416 17.01 -36.33 -11.26
CA TYR A 416 18.22 -35.57 -11.56
C TYR A 416 19.13 -36.25 -12.58
N GLU A 417 18.73 -37.35 -13.22
CA GLU A 417 19.57 -37.97 -14.26
C GLU A 417 19.80 -37.00 -15.44
N PRO A 418 21.05 -36.78 -15.92
CA PRO A 418 22.31 -37.46 -15.58
C PRO A 418 23.13 -36.81 -14.44
N TYR A 419 22.67 -35.68 -13.91
CA TYR A 419 23.32 -34.86 -12.89
C TYR A 419 23.13 -35.33 -11.43
N GLN A 420 22.57 -36.51 -11.21
CA GLN A 420 22.39 -37.12 -9.88
C GLN A 420 23.67 -37.15 -9.02
N HIS A 421 24.84 -37.21 -9.66
CA HIS A 421 26.15 -37.21 -8.99
C HIS A 421 26.55 -35.85 -8.41
N LEU A 422 25.84 -34.77 -8.76
CA LEU A 422 26.03 -33.41 -8.26
C LEU A 422 25.14 -33.10 -7.05
N LEU A 423 24.22 -34.01 -6.68
CA LEU A 423 23.39 -33.86 -5.48
C LEU A 423 24.28 -33.91 -4.24
N TYR A 424 24.02 -33.01 -3.29
CA TYR A 424 24.68 -33.08 -2.00
C TYR A 424 24.04 -34.19 -1.18
N THR A 425 24.80 -35.23 -0.88
CA THR A 425 24.41 -36.25 0.10
C THR A 425 24.53 -35.65 1.49
N ALA A 426 23.39 -35.50 2.19
CA ALA A 426 23.35 -35.23 3.61
C ALA A 426 24.06 -36.37 4.37
N GLY A 427 25.38 -36.28 4.53
CA GLY A 427 26.20 -37.35 5.10
C GLY A 427 27.71 -37.27 4.84
N ASP A 428 28.18 -36.61 3.78
CA ASP A 428 29.62 -36.41 3.55
C ASP A 428 30.04 -35.01 3.99
N GLY A 429 30.27 -34.87 5.30
CA GLY A 429 31.10 -33.80 5.83
C GLY A 429 32.56 -34.07 5.45
N ASP A 430 32.97 -33.59 4.29
CA ASP A 430 34.39 -33.54 3.94
C ASP A 430 35.06 -32.46 4.80
N ALA A 431 36.00 -32.91 5.61
CA ALA A 431 36.59 -32.20 6.73
C ALA A 431 37.70 -31.22 6.33
N ASP A 432 37.53 -30.43 5.25
CA ASP A 432 38.59 -29.52 4.79
C ASP A 432 38.12 -28.15 4.27
N ASN A 433 37.00 -27.63 4.79
CA ASN A 433 36.71 -26.20 4.63
C ASN A 433 36.00 -25.64 5.87
N THR A 434 36.79 -25.40 6.92
CA THR A 434 36.35 -24.63 8.09
C THR A 434 36.15 -23.18 7.68
N VAL A 435 34.91 -22.79 7.37
CA VAL A 435 34.47 -21.40 7.55
C VAL A 435 34.20 -21.21 9.04
N ASP A 436 35.04 -20.37 9.63
CA ASP A 436 35.05 -20.00 11.04
C ASP A 436 33.70 -19.39 11.43
N THR A 437 32.89 -20.16 12.17
CA THR A 437 31.77 -19.63 12.95
C THR A 437 32.17 -19.76 14.41
N PRO A 438 32.27 -18.67 15.19
CA PRO A 438 32.69 -18.77 16.58
C PRO A 438 31.52 -19.28 17.43
N ASP A 439 31.62 -20.55 17.83
CA ASP A 439 30.74 -21.17 18.81
C ASP A 439 31.16 -20.83 20.27
N PRO A 440 30.21 -20.92 21.22
CA PRO A 440 30.23 -20.21 22.49
C PRO A 440 31.07 -20.94 23.55
N VAL A 441 31.78 -20.17 24.38
CA VAL A 441 32.42 -20.70 25.59
C VAL A 441 31.59 -20.33 26.81
N ASP A 442 30.96 -21.37 27.36
CA ASP A 442 30.25 -21.34 28.62
C ASP A 442 31.22 -21.31 29.82
N SER A 443 30.67 -20.72 30.86
CA SER A 443 31.09 -20.46 32.23
C SER A 443 32.10 -21.40 32.93
N SER A 444 32.99 -20.80 33.74
CA SER A 444 33.25 -21.28 35.10
C SER A 444 33.86 -20.22 36.04
N THR A 445 33.00 -19.72 36.93
CA THR A 445 33.09 -19.75 38.40
C THR A 445 34.33 -19.25 39.20
N SER A 446 33.98 -18.39 40.17
CA SER A 446 34.39 -18.40 41.61
C SER A 446 35.66 -17.60 41.98
N VAL A 447 35.82 -16.90 43.11
CA VAL A 447 35.18 -16.85 44.44
C VAL A 447 35.55 -15.49 45.12
N ALA A 448 34.70 -15.01 46.04
CA ALA A 448 35.02 -14.54 47.41
C ALA A 448 35.11 -13.03 47.78
N ALA A 449 34.43 -12.79 48.93
CA ALA A 449 34.69 -11.84 50.04
C ALA A 449 34.21 -10.38 49.88
N GLU A 450 33.62 -9.69 50.86
CA GLU A 450 33.04 -9.99 52.19
C GLU A 450 32.43 -8.67 52.75
N ALA A 451 31.45 -8.80 53.66
CA ALA A 451 31.17 -7.94 54.82
C ALA A 451 30.61 -6.48 54.71
N ASN A 452 29.28 -6.38 54.88
CA ASN A 452 28.54 -5.86 56.07
C ASN A 452 28.71 -4.42 56.62
N ALA A 453 27.55 -3.75 56.73
CA ALA A 453 26.98 -3.03 57.89
C ALA A 453 27.10 -1.49 58.06
N GLN A 454 25.95 -0.94 58.51
CA GLN A 454 25.75 0.18 59.45
C GLN A 454 25.61 1.63 58.93
N ARG A 455 24.40 2.22 58.96
CA ARG A 455 23.84 3.06 60.06
C ARG A 455 22.67 3.94 59.58
N ASN A 456 21.59 3.91 60.36
CA ASN A 456 20.51 4.90 60.39
C ASN A 456 20.90 6.16 61.19
N SER A 457 20.42 7.32 60.74
CA SER A 457 20.00 8.53 61.50
C SER A 457 19.85 9.67 60.47
N GLU A 458 19.00 10.69 60.53
CA GLU A 458 17.86 11.13 61.35
C GLU A 458 17.33 12.40 60.62
N THR A 459 16.01 12.48 60.43
CA THR A 459 15.13 13.62 60.77
C THR A 459 15.40 15.06 60.26
N ALA A 460 14.48 15.49 59.39
CA ALA A 460 13.73 16.77 59.37
C ALA A 460 14.39 18.10 58.95
N ASP A 461 13.86 18.68 57.87
CA ASP A 461 12.85 19.77 57.87
C ASP A 461 13.11 20.82 56.75
N ARG A 462 12.00 21.16 56.07
CA ARG A 462 11.71 22.37 55.27
C ARG A 462 11.96 22.43 53.75
N SER A 463 10.84 22.85 53.12
CA SER A 463 10.65 23.60 51.88
C SER A 463 10.94 22.84 50.58
N ALA A 464 9.91 22.26 49.93
CA ALA A 464 8.97 22.94 49.03
C ALA A 464 9.70 23.71 47.90
N ASN A 465 9.87 23.07 46.74
CA ASN A 465 9.17 23.41 45.49
C ASN A 465 9.64 22.45 44.38
N GLU A 466 8.71 22.07 43.49
CA GLU A 466 8.96 21.56 42.13
C GLU A 466 9.87 20.31 41.99
N ALA A 467 9.25 19.13 41.85
CA ALA A 467 9.94 17.95 41.33
C ALA A 467 9.00 17.14 40.43
N THR A 468 9.37 17.09 39.15
CA THR A 468 8.97 16.16 38.10
C THR A 468 9.02 14.71 38.61
N GLU A 469 7.91 13.97 38.56
CA GLU A 469 7.88 12.55 38.95
C GLU A 469 8.67 11.70 37.95
N SER A 470 9.82 11.20 38.41
CA SER A 470 10.65 10.20 37.75
C SER A 470 10.00 8.82 37.82
N THR A 471 9.69 8.20 36.68
CA THR A 471 9.29 6.80 36.58
C THR A 471 10.50 5.87 36.70
N ASP A 472 10.85 5.52 37.94
CA ASP A 472 11.77 4.43 38.28
C ASP A 472 10.93 3.33 38.98
N GLY A 473 10.26 2.49 38.18
CA GLY A 473 9.27 1.52 38.63
C GLY A 473 9.50 0.12 38.08
N SER A 474 8.84 -0.89 38.68
CA SER A 474 8.85 -2.25 38.15
C SER A 474 8.23 -2.31 36.74
N PRO A 475 8.52 -3.33 35.90
CA PRO A 475 7.91 -3.47 34.58
C PRO A 475 6.38 -3.35 34.60
N GLU A 476 5.74 -3.87 35.64
CA GLU A 476 4.30 -3.78 35.86
C GLU A 476 3.82 -2.35 36.12
N ASP A 477 4.61 -1.54 36.81
CA ASP A 477 4.28 -0.15 37.09
C ASP A 477 4.37 0.71 35.84
N VAL A 478 5.30 0.39 34.93
CA VAL A 478 5.41 1.06 33.62
C VAL A 478 4.16 0.79 32.77
N VAL A 479 3.66 -0.45 32.77
CA VAL A 479 2.41 -0.80 32.07
C VAL A 479 1.19 -0.11 32.69
N ARG A 480 1.08 -0.07 34.03
CA ARG A 480 0.00 0.66 34.70
C ARG A 480 0.06 2.16 34.38
N ALA A 481 1.24 2.76 34.53
CA ALA A 481 1.46 4.17 34.21
C ALA A 481 1.14 4.50 32.75
N PHE A 482 1.39 3.57 31.83
CA PHE A 482 1.04 3.74 30.42
C PHE A 482 -0.47 3.89 30.22
N PHE A 483 -1.28 2.98 30.75
CA PHE A 483 -2.74 3.08 30.63
C PHE A 483 -3.34 4.23 31.44
N ASP A 484 -2.78 4.55 32.60
CA ASP A 484 -3.20 5.70 33.40
C ASP A 484 -2.95 7.02 32.64
N ARG A 485 -1.80 7.15 31.97
CA ARG A 485 -1.47 8.33 31.14
C ARG A 485 -2.32 8.39 29.88
N LEU A 486 -2.69 7.25 29.28
CA LEU A 486 -3.64 7.20 28.17
C LEU A 486 -5.04 7.65 28.58
N TYR A 487 -5.52 7.21 29.75
CA TYR A 487 -6.81 7.64 30.32
C TYR A 487 -6.82 9.15 30.60
N ALA A 488 -5.73 9.68 31.16
CA ALA A 488 -5.57 11.11 31.45
C ALA A 488 -5.37 11.97 30.18
N GLY A 489 -5.00 11.36 29.06
CA GLY A 489 -4.58 12.07 27.85
C GLY A 489 -3.27 12.85 28.07
N ASP A 490 -2.34 12.30 28.85
CA ASP A 490 -1.09 12.94 29.27
C ASP A 490 0.03 12.72 28.22
N PRO A 491 0.58 13.79 27.60
CA PRO A 491 1.66 13.68 26.61
C PRO A 491 2.93 13.01 27.14
N ALA A 492 3.13 12.97 28.47
CA ALA A 492 4.25 12.27 29.11
C ALA A 492 4.18 10.74 28.92
N VAL A 493 3.11 10.18 28.31
CA VAL A 493 3.07 8.76 27.94
C VAL A 493 4.24 8.36 27.03
N HIS A 494 4.77 9.30 26.24
CA HIS A 494 5.92 9.07 25.35
C HIS A 494 7.21 8.72 26.08
N ASP A 495 7.35 9.16 27.34
CA ASP A 495 8.55 8.90 28.15
C ASP A 495 8.64 7.43 28.59
N LEU A 496 7.52 6.69 28.48
CA LEU A 496 7.45 5.26 28.82
C LEU A 496 7.87 4.36 27.66
N TYR A 497 8.04 4.90 26.44
CA TYR A 497 8.49 4.12 25.29
C TYR A 497 10.00 3.94 25.27
N HIS A 498 10.43 2.75 24.90
CA HIS A 498 11.82 2.47 24.61
C HIS A 498 12.29 3.32 23.42
N SER A 499 13.55 3.77 23.42
CA SER A 499 14.15 4.57 22.33
C SER A 499 14.04 3.90 20.95
N ARG A 500 13.97 2.56 20.94
CA ARG A 500 13.80 1.69 19.75
C ARG A 500 12.50 0.86 19.76
N ALA A 501 11.41 1.39 20.32
CA ALA A 501 10.14 0.66 20.36
C ALA A 501 9.68 0.24 18.94
N VAL A 502 9.17 -0.98 18.81
CA VAL A 502 8.58 -1.54 17.58
C VAL A 502 7.11 -1.13 17.45
N THR A 503 6.43 -0.95 18.59
CA THR A 503 5.07 -0.43 18.61
C THR A 503 5.06 1.09 18.34
N ASP A 504 4.10 1.53 17.53
CA ASP A 504 3.94 2.94 17.20
C ASP A 504 3.65 3.77 18.46
N ARG A 505 4.25 4.96 18.50
CA ARG A 505 3.97 5.93 19.56
C ARG A 505 2.60 6.54 19.33
N VAL A 506 1.76 6.55 20.36
CA VAL A 506 0.42 7.15 20.29
C VAL A 506 0.50 8.61 19.80
N SER A 507 -0.16 8.96 18.70
CA SER A 507 -0.15 10.33 18.19
C SER A 507 -0.85 11.30 19.16
N ARG A 508 -0.55 12.61 19.06
CA ARG A 508 -1.27 13.64 19.84
C ARG A 508 -2.77 13.67 19.56
N LYS A 509 -3.19 13.24 18.37
CA LYS A 509 -4.61 13.12 17.95
C LYS A 509 -5.27 11.95 18.67
N GLU A 510 -4.61 10.80 18.75
CA GLU A 510 -5.09 9.62 19.48
C GLU A 510 -5.13 9.85 20.98
N LEU A 511 -4.11 10.51 21.55
CA LEU A 511 -4.05 10.83 22.98
C LEU A 511 -5.23 11.71 23.45
N ARG A 512 -5.71 12.60 22.56
CA ARG A 512 -6.92 13.42 22.80
C ARG A 512 -8.21 12.60 22.69
N ARG A 513 -8.24 11.58 21.83
CA ARG A 513 -9.38 10.68 21.62
C ARG A 513 -9.50 9.62 22.73
N THR A 514 -8.39 9.18 23.32
CA THR A 514 -8.37 8.20 24.44
C THR A 514 -8.67 8.82 25.80
N LYS A 515 -8.66 10.16 25.89
CA LYS A 515 -8.91 10.86 27.15
C LYS A 515 -10.32 10.56 27.67
N GLY A 516 -10.39 9.95 28.86
CA GLY A 516 -11.64 9.56 29.51
C GLY A 516 -12.28 8.27 29.00
N VAL A 517 -11.65 7.57 28.05
CA VAL A 517 -12.02 6.21 27.61
C VAL A 517 -11.49 5.22 28.64
N ASP A 518 -12.31 4.27 29.12
CA ASP A 518 -11.86 3.27 30.09
C ASP A 518 -10.73 2.42 29.50
N HIS A 519 -9.60 2.37 30.19
CA HIS A 519 -8.39 1.63 29.82
C HIS A 519 -7.90 0.74 30.98
N SER A 520 -8.82 0.30 31.84
CA SER A 520 -8.47 -0.45 33.04
C SER A 520 -7.93 -1.85 32.76
N ILE A 521 -6.89 -2.23 33.49
CA ILE A 521 -6.37 -3.60 33.49
C ILE A 521 -7.36 -4.49 34.25
N ALA A 522 -7.89 -5.49 33.56
CA ALA A 522 -9.02 -6.32 33.99
C ALA A 522 -8.62 -7.67 34.63
N SER A 523 -7.34 -8.01 34.60
CA SER A 523 -6.75 -9.21 35.22
C SER A 523 -5.50 -8.86 36.02
N GLU A 524 -4.98 -9.81 36.80
CA GLU A 524 -3.60 -9.68 37.29
C GLU A 524 -2.62 -9.67 36.10
N ILE A 525 -1.49 -8.98 36.27
CA ILE A 525 -0.43 -8.90 35.26
C ILE A 525 0.50 -10.09 35.48
N GLU A 526 0.54 -11.01 34.51
CA GLU A 526 1.36 -12.22 34.57
C GLU A 526 2.69 -12.01 33.83
N ARG A 527 3.81 -12.43 34.43
CA ARG A 527 5.11 -12.49 33.74
C ARG A 527 5.19 -13.75 32.90
N LEU A 528 5.09 -13.59 31.58
CA LEU A 528 5.23 -14.67 30.60
C LEU A 528 6.70 -15.01 30.33
N GLN A 529 7.59 -14.01 30.45
CA GLN A 529 9.03 -14.15 30.34
C GLN A 529 9.72 -13.11 31.23
N ASP A 530 10.75 -13.52 31.97
CA ASP A 530 11.44 -12.67 32.96
C ASP A 530 12.97 -12.84 32.82
N ASP A 531 13.56 -12.06 31.92
CA ASP A 531 15.00 -11.98 31.69
C ASP A 531 15.56 -10.66 32.24
N SER A 532 16.86 -10.64 32.55
CA SER A 532 17.55 -9.48 33.16
C SER A 532 17.51 -8.18 32.35
N SER A 533 17.18 -8.25 31.06
CA SER A 533 17.09 -7.10 30.15
C SER A 533 15.77 -7.03 29.36
N ARG A 534 14.89 -8.03 29.51
CA ARG A 534 13.63 -8.15 28.77
C ARG A 534 12.57 -8.86 29.61
N VAL A 535 11.42 -8.22 29.78
CA VAL A 535 10.27 -8.81 30.47
C VAL A 535 9.08 -8.79 29.53
N ARG A 536 8.38 -9.92 29.40
CA ARG A 536 7.11 -10.00 28.68
C ARG A 536 5.97 -10.23 29.67
N LEU A 537 5.00 -9.33 29.64
CA LEU A 537 3.83 -9.32 30.51
C LEU A 537 2.59 -9.71 29.70
N GLY A 538 1.67 -10.45 30.31
CA GLY A 538 0.36 -10.79 29.76
C GLY A 538 -0.75 -10.36 30.72
N PHE A 539 -1.78 -9.69 30.20
CA PHE A 539 -2.93 -9.26 30.99
C PHE A 539 -4.15 -9.02 30.09
N SER A 540 -5.34 -9.04 30.68
CA SER A 540 -6.56 -8.57 30.02
C SER A 540 -6.74 -7.07 30.29
N HIS A 541 -7.11 -6.31 29.28
CA HIS A 541 -7.41 -4.88 29.35
C HIS A 541 -8.85 -4.63 28.89
N THR A 542 -9.58 -3.77 29.59
CA THR A 542 -10.93 -3.36 29.20
C THR A 542 -10.88 -2.04 28.44
N ARG A 543 -11.50 -1.97 27.27
CA ARG A 543 -11.78 -0.73 26.54
C ARG A 543 -13.27 -0.60 26.29
N ASP A 544 -13.91 0.44 26.84
CA ASP A 544 -15.37 0.68 26.67
C ASP A 544 -16.23 -0.57 26.93
N GLY A 545 -15.88 -1.34 27.98
CA GLY A 545 -16.59 -2.57 28.36
C GLY A 545 -16.18 -3.83 27.59
N THR A 546 -15.36 -3.73 26.54
CA THR A 546 -14.81 -4.87 25.80
C THR A 546 -13.48 -5.31 26.40
N LYS A 547 -13.36 -6.58 26.80
CA LYS A 547 -12.10 -7.15 27.31
C LYS A 547 -11.25 -7.70 26.17
N THR A 548 -9.97 -7.34 26.13
CA THR A 548 -9.00 -7.80 25.14
C THR A 548 -7.75 -8.32 25.85
N GLN A 549 -7.19 -9.43 25.38
CA GLN A 549 -5.90 -9.91 25.89
C GLN A 549 -4.77 -9.10 25.27
N ILE A 550 -3.85 -8.61 26.09
CA ILE A 550 -2.69 -7.83 25.66
C ILE A 550 -1.42 -8.53 26.16
N SER A 551 -0.39 -8.53 25.31
CA SER A 551 0.98 -8.82 25.73
C SER A 551 1.84 -7.58 25.55
N ALA A 552 2.56 -7.18 26.61
CA ALA A 552 3.49 -6.07 26.60
C ALA A 552 4.92 -6.60 26.75
N GLU A 553 5.82 -6.18 25.86
CA GLU A 553 7.26 -6.43 26.00
C GLU A 553 7.93 -5.16 26.50
N LEU A 554 8.68 -5.26 27.60
CA LEU A 554 9.47 -4.19 28.18
C LEU A 554 10.95 -4.54 28.13
N ARG A 555 11.78 -3.53 27.88
CA ARG A 555 13.23 -3.66 27.85
C ARG A 555 13.88 -2.55 28.69
N LEU A 556 15.07 -2.81 29.19
CA LEU A 556 15.85 -1.81 29.90
C LEU A 556 16.43 -0.79 28.90
N ASP A 557 16.15 0.49 29.14
CA ASP A 557 16.71 1.64 28.42
C ASP A 557 17.31 2.58 29.48
N GLU A 558 18.63 2.77 29.45
CA GLU A 558 19.36 3.61 30.42
C GLU A 558 19.11 3.25 31.90
N GLY A 559 18.84 1.97 32.18
CA GLY A 559 18.58 1.47 33.54
C GLY A 559 17.11 1.52 34.00
N CYS A 560 16.22 2.08 33.17
CA CYS A 560 14.77 2.12 33.41
C CYS A 560 14.04 1.10 32.52
N TRP A 561 12.98 0.47 33.01
CA TRP A 561 12.10 -0.34 32.16
C TRP A 561 11.28 0.57 31.24
N ARG A 562 11.29 0.30 29.94
CA ARG A 562 10.48 1.02 28.95
C ARG A 562 9.74 0.05 28.03
N LEU A 563 8.56 0.46 27.58
CA LEU A 563 7.69 -0.28 26.67
C LEU A 563 8.35 -0.41 25.30
N PHE A 564 8.62 -1.63 24.87
CA PHE A 564 9.25 -1.94 23.59
C PHE A 564 8.23 -2.39 22.54
N ASP A 565 7.24 -3.19 22.94
CA ASP A 565 6.17 -3.67 22.07
C ASP A 565 4.87 -3.90 22.85
N LEU A 566 3.72 -3.75 22.19
CA LEU A 566 2.38 -3.95 22.75
C LEU A 566 1.49 -4.65 21.71
N GLN A 567 1.24 -5.95 21.92
CA GLN A 567 0.49 -6.79 20.99
C GLN A 567 -0.87 -7.19 21.56
N ARG A 568 -1.91 -7.22 20.72
CA ARG A 568 -3.23 -7.77 21.09
C ARG A 568 -3.27 -9.26 20.79
N GLY A 569 -3.56 -10.07 21.79
CA GLY A 569 -3.69 -11.53 21.64
C GLY A 569 -5.00 -11.89 20.95
N SER A 570 -4.93 -12.73 19.92
CA SER A 570 -6.10 -13.42 19.34
C SER A 570 -6.65 -14.43 20.34
N THR A 571 -7.90 -14.27 20.75
CA THR A 571 -8.58 -15.21 21.65
C THR A 571 -8.93 -16.50 20.89
N ARG A 572 -8.04 -17.50 20.89
CA ARG A 572 -8.44 -18.90 20.72
C ARG A 572 -8.89 -19.43 22.08
N THR A 573 -10.17 -19.26 22.41
CA THR A 573 -10.80 -20.05 23.47
C THR A 573 -11.27 -21.38 22.85
N ASN A 574 -10.51 -22.45 23.12
CA ASN A 574 -11.02 -23.81 23.05
C ASN A 574 -12.14 -23.94 24.10
N THR A 575 -13.39 -24.07 23.65
CA THR A 575 -14.40 -24.91 24.31
C THR A 575 -15.40 -25.43 23.31
#